data_AF-A0A1H9UG01-F1
#
_entry.id   AF-A0A1H9UG01-F1
#
_cell.length_a   1.000
_cell.length_b   1.000
_cell.length_c   1.000
_cell.angle_alpha   90.00
_cell.angle_beta   90.00
_cell.angle_gamma   90.00
#
_symmetry.space_group_name_H-M   'P 1'
#
loop_
_entity.id
_entity.type
_entity.pdbx_description
1 polymer ?
#
loop_
_entity_poly.entity_id
_entity_poly.type
_entity_poly.pdbx_seq_one_letter_code
_entity_poly.pdbx_strand_id
1 'polypeptide(L)'
;MFQGEHPELGRVVREALMSARALGHPRTGAEHLLLALTLDNGTVAAILGRHGVTTAVVERAARAAEPSGAGAAADREALAVLGVELDALARRAGIALLDRAPAREPLLPLGAAAARQRCARLNPPLGLDAQAAYEASLRLALARREREHRQEHLALALLALDPGVAWALADVDLPALIGELAAAFPPPHRNPLLRAERRLGRRSRHRDIVRRYQHTTGRTATAGAALAAVIGG
;
A
#
# COMPACT_ATOMS: atom_id res chain seq x y z
N MET A 1 -5.76 11.01 21.97
CA MET A 1 -4.46 11.37 21.38
C MET A 1 -3.94 10.17 20.60
N PHE A 2 -3.31 10.39 19.44
CA PHE A 2 -2.70 9.32 18.64
C PHE A 2 -1.42 8.84 19.34
N GLN A 3 -1.26 7.53 19.46
CA GLN A 3 -0.21 6.85 20.24
C GLN A 3 0.98 6.40 19.38
N GLY A 4 0.87 6.50 18.05
CA GLY A 4 1.96 6.16 17.13
C GLY A 4 1.77 4.82 16.42
N GLU A 5 2.88 4.27 15.95
CA GLU A 5 2.95 2.95 15.30
C GLU A 5 2.90 1.83 16.34
N HIS A 6 2.07 0.82 16.09
CA HIS A 6 2.03 -0.39 16.92
C HIS A 6 3.27 -1.26 16.65
N PRO A 7 3.88 -1.90 17.67
CA PRO A 7 5.10 -2.69 17.50
C PRO A 7 5.00 -3.82 16.45
N GLU A 8 3.82 -4.38 16.24
CA GLU A 8 3.55 -5.37 15.18
C GLU A 8 3.74 -4.79 13.79
N LEU A 9 3.24 -3.58 13.52
CA LEU A 9 3.42 -2.95 12.23
C LEU A 9 4.91 -2.69 11.96
N GLY A 10 5.65 -2.23 12.97
CA GLY A 10 7.10 -2.08 12.87
C GLY A 10 7.83 -3.40 12.58
N ARG A 11 7.33 -4.55 13.08
CA ARG A 11 7.84 -5.88 12.71
C ARG A 11 7.56 -6.20 11.25
N VAL A 12 6.34 -5.98 10.78
CA VAL A 12 5.96 -6.20 9.37
C VAL A 12 6.85 -5.38 8.43
N VAL A 13 7.10 -4.11 8.73
CA VAL A 13 7.98 -3.27 7.89
C VAL A 13 9.42 -3.78 7.89
N ARG A 14 9.96 -4.23 9.03
CA ARG A 14 11.29 -4.85 9.07
C ARG A 14 11.35 -6.15 8.28
N GLU A 15 10.32 -6.98 8.39
CA GLU A 15 10.23 -8.24 7.64
C GLU A 15 10.18 -8.01 6.13
N ALA A 16 9.50 -6.94 5.69
CA ALA A 16 9.48 -6.55 4.28
C ALA A 16 10.87 -6.15 3.76
N LEU A 17 11.62 -5.37 4.55
CA LEU A 17 13.00 -4.99 4.22
C LEU A 17 13.91 -6.24 4.15
N MET A 18 13.75 -7.16 5.11
CA MET A 18 14.51 -8.42 5.13
C MET A 18 14.16 -9.31 3.95
N SER A 19 12.89 -9.39 3.57
CA SER A 19 12.41 -10.16 2.43
C SER A 19 12.98 -9.63 1.11
N ALA A 20 12.91 -8.31 0.88
CA ALA A 20 13.50 -7.68 -0.31
C ALA A 20 15.00 -7.98 -0.42
N ARG A 21 15.71 -7.89 0.72
CA ARG A 21 17.14 -8.22 0.78
C ARG A 21 17.43 -9.70 0.53
N ALA A 22 16.63 -10.60 1.10
CA ALA A 22 16.79 -12.04 0.92
C ALA A 22 16.52 -12.49 -0.53
N LEU A 23 15.58 -11.82 -1.20
CA LEU A 23 15.29 -12.03 -2.62
C LEU A 23 16.31 -11.36 -3.56
N GLY A 24 17.20 -10.51 -3.04
CA GLY A 24 18.19 -9.77 -3.83
C GLY A 24 17.61 -8.60 -4.62
N HIS A 25 16.40 -8.15 -4.26
CA HIS A 25 15.70 -7.09 -4.97
C HIS A 25 16.33 -5.71 -4.67
N PRO A 26 16.43 -4.81 -5.67
CA PRO A 26 17.15 -3.54 -5.52
C PRO A 26 16.40 -2.49 -4.68
N ARG A 27 15.14 -2.77 -4.33
CA ARG A 27 14.23 -1.89 -3.59
C ARG A 27 13.21 -2.71 -2.79
N THR A 28 12.65 -2.11 -1.75
CA THR A 28 11.50 -2.67 -1.03
C THR A 28 10.21 -2.05 -1.56
N GLY A 29 9.50 -2.76 -2.44
CA GLY A 29 8.19 -2.39 -2.98
C GLY A 29 6.99 -2.82 -2.14
N ALA A 30 5.78 -2.51 -2.62
CA ALA A 30 4.51 -2.86 -1.97
C ALA A 30 4.30 -4.37 -1.83
N GLU A 31 4.80 -5.15 -2.79
CA GLU A 31 4.80 -6.62 -2.78
C GLU A 31 5.54 -7.21 -1.57
N HIS A 32 6.59 -6.54 -1.08
CA HIS A 32 7.34 -6.99 0.09
C HIS A 32 6.58 -6.69 1.39
N LEU A 33 5.84 -5.58 1.44
CA LEU A 33 4.94 -5.30 2.56
C LEU A 33 3.81 -6.32 2.62
N LEU A 34 3.25 -6.70 1.46
CA LEU A 34 2.26 -7.77 1.37
C LEU A 34 2.85 -9.13 1.81
N LEU A 35 4.05 -9.47 1.36
CA LEU A 35 4.75 -10.71 1.75
C LEU A 35 4.99 -10.76 3.26
N ALA A 36 5.41 -9.65 3.86
CA ALA A 36 5.57 -9.56 5.30
C ALA A 36 4.26 -9.76 6.07
N LEU A 37 3.13 -9.28 5.54
CA LEU A 37 1.82 -9.51 6.15
C LEU A 37 1.38 -10.98 6.08
N THR A 38 1.82 -11.75 5.07
CA THR A 38 1.56 -13.20 5.01
C THR A 38 2.47 -14.03 5.92
N LEU A 39 3.63 -13.48 6.30
CA LEU A 39 4.58 -14.11 7.21
C LEU A 39 4.27 -13.87 8.70
N ASP A 40 3.43 -12.88 9.01
CA ASP A 40 2.97 -12.64 10.39
C ASP A 40 2.02 -13.76 10.87
N ASN A 41 1.87 -13.88 12.19
CA ASN A 41 0.99 -14.89 12.81
C ASN A 41 -0.32 -14.31 13.35
N GLY A 42 -0.79 -13.20 12.77
CA GLY A 42 -1.98 -12.48 13.21
C GLY A 42 -3.26 -12.77 12.41
N THR A 43 -4.35 -12.15 12.85
CA THR A 43 -5.66 -12.22 12.17
C THR A 43 -5.60 -11.77 10.71
N VAL A 44 -4.73 -10.80 10.38
CA VAL A 44 -4.52 -10.35 8.99
C VAL A 44 -3.99 -11.49 8.12
N ALA A 45 -2.91 -12.15 8.54
CA ALA A 45 -2.34 -13.30 7.83
C ALA A 45 -3.35 -14.45 7.69
N ALA A 46 -4.14 -14.71 8.73
CA ALA A 46 -5.18 -15.73 8.69
C ALA A 46 -6.29 -15.41 7.68
N ILE A 47 -6.71 -14.14 7.55
CA ILE A 47 -7.68 -13.69 6.54
C ILE A 47 -7.07 -13.81 5.13
N LEU A 48 -5.85 -13.30 4.93
CA LEU A 48 -5.12 -13.41 3.67
C LEU A 48 -5.05 -14.88 3.19
N GLY A 49 -4.66 -15.79 4.08
CA GLY A 49 -4.57 -17.22 3.78
C GLY A 49 -5.91 -17.86 3.38
N ARG A 50 -7.04 -17.47 4.00
CA ARG A 50 -8.37 -17.97 3.63
C ARG A 50 -8.79 -17.58 2.21
N HIS A 51 -8.29 -16.44 1.71
CA HIS A 51 -8.52 -15.94 0.36
C HIS A 51 -7.46 -16.42 -0.64
N GLY A 52 -6.60 -17.38 -0.27
CA GLY A 52 -5.55 -17.91 -1.14
C GLY A 52 -4.30 -17.02 -1.23
N VAL A 53 -4.24 -15.91 -0.49
CA VAL A 53 -3.07 -15.04 -0.40
C VAL A 53 -2.05 -15.66 0.56
N THR A 54 -1.32 -16.65 0.05
CA THR A 54 -0.27 -17.36 0.80
C THR A 54 1.10 -16.74 0.56
N THR A 55 2.03 -16.95 1.49
CA THR A 55 3.44 -16.55 1.34
C THR A 55 4.03 -17.01 0.01
N ALA A 56 3.76 -18.26 -0.40
CA ALA A 56 4.28 -18.80 -1.65
C ALA A 56 3.72 -18.09 -2.90
N VAL A 57 2.45 -17.67 -2.88
CA VAL A 57 1.83 -16.91 -3.97
C VAL A 57 2.47 -15.53 -4.08
N VAL A 58 2.57 -14.82 -2.95
CA VAL A 58 3.13 -13.46 -2.93
C VAL A 58 4.62 -13.46 -3.26
N GLU A 59 5.38 -14.43 -2.74
CA GLU A 59 6.81 -14.57 -3.06
C GLU A 59 7.02 -14.86 -4.55
N ARG A 60 6.20 -15.73 -5.16
CA ARG A 60 6.25 -16.00 -6.60
C ARG A 60 5.97 -14.73 -7.41
N ALA A 61 4.95 -13.97 -7.04
CA ALA A 61 4.64 -12.70 -7.70
C ALA A 61 5.78 -11.69 -7.55
N ALA A 62 6.37 -11.58 -6.36
CA ALA A 62 7.52 -10.71 -6.12
C ALA A 62 8.72 -11.09 -7.01
N ARG A 63 9.03 -12.38 -7.15
CA ARG A 63 10.09 -12.87 -8.05
C ARG A 63 9.77 -12.62 -9.53
N ALA A 64 8.51 -12.76 -9.92
CA ALA A 64 8.07 -12.51 -11.30
C ALA A 64 8.14 -11.02 -11.68
N ALA A 65 8.09 -10.12 -10.68
CA ALA A 65 8.15 -8.68 -10.90
C ALA A 65 9.58 -8.11 -10.98
N GLU A 66 10.61 -8.93 -10.80
CA GLU A 66 12.00 -8.50 -10.93
C GLU A 66 12.33 -8.06 -12.37
N PRO A 67 13.24 -7.07 -12.54
CA PRO A 67 13.97 -6.33 -11.50
C PRO A 67 13.26 -5.07 -10.99
N SER A 68 12.01 -4.85 -11.43
CA SER A 68 11.37 -3.54 -11.39
C SER A 68 10.30 -3.40 -10.29
N GLY A 69 9.89 -4.50 -9.66
CA GLY A 69 8.86 -4.55 -8.64
C GLY A 69 7.44 -4.62 -9.21
N ALA A 70 6.48 -5.02 -8.36
CA ALA A 70 5.12 -5.37 -8.81
C ALA A 70 4.37 -4.18 -9.40
N GLY A 71 4.60 -2.97 -8.88
CA GLY A 71 4.02 -1.75 -9.44
C GLY A 71 4.43 -1.51 -10.89
N ALA A 72 5.69 -1.82 -11.24
CA ALA A 72 6.18 -1.69 -12.61
C ALA A 72 5.71 -2.85 -13.52
N ALA A 73 5.49 -4.04 -12.97
CA ALA A 73 4.85 -5.15 -13.68
C ALA A 73 3.40 -4.78 -14.06
N ALA A 74 2.65 -4.19 -13.13
CA ALA A 74 1.31 -3.67 -13.40
C ALA A 74 1.34 -2.54 -14.46
N ASP A 75 2.27 -1.58 -14.33
CA ASP A 75 2.42 -0.49 -15.31
C ASP A 75 2.76 -1.03 -16.71
N ARG A 76 3.60 -2.06 -16.81
CA ARG A 76 3.98 -2.70 -18.07
C ARG A 76 2.76 -3.29 -18.77
N GLU A 77 1.93 -4.06 -18.07
CA GLU A 77 0.73 -4.65 -18.65
C GLU A 77 -0.25 -3.57 -19.12
N ALA A 78 -0.45 -2.52 -18.32
CA ALA A 78 -1.31 -1.40 -18.68
C ALA A 78 -0.80 -0.64 -19.92
N LEU A 79 0.52 -0.44 -20.02
CA LEU A 79 1.16 0.27 -21.12
C LEU A 79 1.29 -0.56 -22.41
N ALA A 80 1.34 -1.89 -22.29
CA ALA A 80 1.39 -2.79 -23.44
C ALA A 80 0.16 -2.63 -24.37
N VAL A 81 -1.01 -2.31 -23.79
CA VAL A 81 -2.24 -2.00 -24.56
C VAL A 81 -2.05 -0.78 -25.48
N LEU A 82 -1.18 0.15 -25.10
CA LEU A 82 -0.84 1.35 -25.87
C LEU A 82 0.39 1.15 -26.78
N GLY A 83 0.96 -0.07 -26.83
CA GLY A 83 2.18 -0.36 -27.58
C GLY A 83 3.45 0.25 -26.99
N VAL A 84 3.46 0.57 -25.69
CA VAL A 84 4.60 1.18 -25.00
C VAL A 84 5.42 0.13 -24.25
N GLU A 85 6.67 -0.07 -24.69
CA GLU A 85 7.62 -1.01 -24.09
C GLU A 85 8.31 -0.42 -22.85
N LEU A 86 7.72 -0.62 -21.66
CA LEU A 86 8.26 -0.10 -20.39
C LEU A 86 9.69 -0.58 -20.10
N ASP A 87 10.00 -1.82 -20.47
CA ASP A 87 11.33 -2.41 -20.31
C ASP A 87 12.41 -1.69 -21.08
N ALA A 88 12.11 -1.25 -22.30
CA ALA A 88 13.05 -0.50 -23.12
C ALA A 88 13.36 0.86 -22.47
N LEU A 89 12.35 1.48 -21.83
CA LEU A 89 12.53 2.71 -21.07
C LEU A 89 13.36 2.48 -19.80
N ALA A 90 13.06 1.42 -19.04
CA ALA A 90 13.78 1.07 -17.82
C ALA A 90 15.25 0.74 -18.10
N ARG A 91 15.56 0.00 -19.18
CA ARG A 91 16.95 -0.27 -19.59
C ARG A 91 17.73 1.00 -19.92
N ARG A 92 17.08 2.01 -20.51
CA ARG A 92 17.73 3.26 -20.94
C ARG A 92 17.89 4.27 -19.80
N ALA A 93 16.94 4.33 -18.87
CA ALA A 93 16.89 5.35 -17.81
C ALA A 93 17.24 4.80 -16.41
N GLY A 94 17.35 3.48 -16.26
CA GLY A 94 17.55 2.79 -14.99
C GLY A 94 16.25 2.61 -14.19
N ILE A 95 16.26 1.64 -13.28
CA ILE A 95 15.12 1.27 -12.41
C ILE A 95 14.69 2.44 -11.52
N ALA A 96 15.62 3.33 -11.16
CA ALA A 96 15.33 4.54 -10.39
C ALA A 96 14.31 5.48 -11.06
N LEU A 97 14.10 5.37 -12.38
CA LEU A 97 13.04 6.09 -13.08
C LEU A 97 11.65 5.73 -12.55
N LEU A 98 11.45 4.47 -12.16
CA LEU A 98 10.15 3.94 -11.71
C LEU A 98 9.76 4.44 -10.31
N ASP A 99 10.73 4.97 -9.56
CA ASP A 99 10.58 5.60 -8.25
C ASP A 99 10.76 7.12 -8.30
N ARG A 100 10.58 7.72 -9.49
CA ARG A 100 10.58 9.18 -9.63
C ARG A 100 9.17 9.72 -9.44
N ALA A 101 8.94 10.43 -8.34
CA ALA A 101 7.67 11.09 -8.09
C ALA A 101 7.37 12.13 -9.19
N PRO A 102 6.10 12.27 -9.62
CA PRO A 102 5.72 13.32 -10.57
C PRO A 102 6.01 14.71 -10.00
N ALA A 103 6.37 15.67 -10.85
CA ALA A 103 6.79 17.01 -10.43
C ALA A 103 5.61 17.94 -10.07
N ARG A 104 5.65 18.52 -8.85
CA ARG A 104 4.81 19.61 -8.24
C ARG A 104 3.33 19.27 -7.97
N GLU A 105 2.69 19.67 -6.86
CA GLU A 105 2.61 20.97 -6.17
C GLU A 105 2.68 20.80 -4.62
N PRO A 106 3.49 21.57 -3.88
CA PRO A 106 3.67 21.37 -2.43
C PRO A 106 2.51 21.98 -1.63
N LEU A 107 1.59 21.14 -1.13
CA LEU A 107 0.74 21.49 0.00
C LEU A 107 1.53 21.27 1.29
N LEU A 108 2.15 22.34 1.83
CA LEU A 108 2.84 22.43 3.13
C LEU A 108 3.62 21.15 3.55
N PRO A 109 4.70 20.78 2.84
CA PRO A 109 5.38 19.48 3.01
C PRO A 109 6.42 19.50 4.14
N LEU A 110 6.07 19.95 5.34
CA LEU A 110 7.01 19.95 6.47
C LEU A 110 7.45 18.50 6.77
N GLY A 111 8.73 18.21 6.53
CA GLY A 111 9.36 16.91 6.84
C GLY A 111 9.24 15.81 5.77
N ALA A 112 8.46 15.98 4.70
CA ALA A 112 8.28 14.94 3.68
C ALA A 112 9.57 14.64 2.90
N ALA A 113 10.32 15.69 2.53
CA ALA A 113 11.61 15.53 1.87
C ALA A 113 12.64 14.80 2.75
N ALA A 114 12.70 15.13 4.04
CA ALA A 114 13.58 14.46 5.00
C ALA A 114 13.17 12.99 5.22
N ALA A 115 11.87 12.69 5.28
CA ALA A 115 11.37 11.32 5.37
C ALA A 115 11.76 10.48 4.15
N ARG A 116 11.61 11.03 2.93
CA ARG A 116 12.05 10.38 1.69
C ARG A 116 13.55 10.14 1.66
N GLN A 117 14.34 11.13 2.09
CA GLN A 117 15.79 10.97 2.17
C GLN A 117 16.20 9.88 3.18
N ARG A 118 15.48 9.73 4.30
CA ARG A 118 15.70 8.60 5.23
C ARG A 118 15.36 7.26 4.59
N CYS A 119 14.24 7.17 3.87
CA CYS A 119 13.82 5.96 3.17
C CYS A 119 14.83 5.54 2.09
N ALA A 120 15.41 6.51 1.37
CA ALA A 120 16.46 6.27 0.37
C ALA A 120 17.79 5.79 0.97
N ARG A 121 18.00 5.93 2.29
CA ARG A 121 19.18 5.41 3.01
C ARG A 121 18.97 4.00 3.56
N LEU A 122 17.77 3.44 3.46
CA LEU A 122 17.52 2.04 3.81
C LEU A 122 18.23 1.13 2.81
N ASN A 123 18.50 -0.12 3.23
CA ASN A 123 19.20 -1.09 2.39
C ASN A 123 18.42 -2.43 2.35
N PRO A 124 17.66 -2.71 1.27
CA PRO A 124 17.46 -1.86 0.09
C PRO A 124 16.53 -0.65 0.35
N PRO A 125 16.58 0.42 -0.48
CA PRO A 125 15.74 1.61 -0.29
C PRO A 125 14.26 1.27 -0.39
N LEU A 126 13.42 2.00 0.37
CA LEU A 126 11.97 1.83 0.32
C LEU A 126 11.39 2.52 -0.92
N GLY A 127 10.62 1.77 -1.70
CA GLY A 127 9.96 2.22 -2.92
C GLY A 127 8.90 3.30 -2.72
N LEU A 128 8.57 4.07 -3.77
CA LEU A 128 7.50 5.08 -3.69
C LEU A 128 6.11 4.47 -3.48
N ASP A 129 5.84 3.31 -4.09
CA ASP A 129 4.64 2.50 -3.87
C ASP A 129 4.48 2.11 -2.39
N ALA A 130 5.53 1.56 -1.78
CA ALA A 130 5.56 1.15 -0.38
C ALA A 130 5.45 2.35 0.57
N GLN A 131 6.15 3.46 0.26
CA GLN A 131 6.01 4.72 1.00
C GLN A 131 4.59 5.26 0.93
N ALA A 132 3.97 5.30 -0.25
CA ALA A 132 2.61 5.79 -0.45
C ALA A 132 1.57 4.90 0.24
N ALA A 133 1.73 3.58 0.17
CA ALA A 133 0.87 2.63 0.87
C ALA A 133 0.96 2.79 2.39
N TYR A 134 2.17 2.91 2.94
CA TYR A 134 2.37 3.18 4.37
C TYR A 134 1.74 4.52 4.78
N GLU A 135 1.97 5.60 4.02
CA GLU A 135 1.38 6.91 4.26
C GLU A 135 -0.16 6.87 4.20
N ALA A 136 -0.73 6.14 3.24
CA ALA A 136 -2.17 5.93 3.10
C ALA A 136 -2.75 5.15 4.27
N SER A 137 -2.04 4.12 4.76
CA SER A 137 -2.46 3.32 5.92
C SER A 137 -2.48 4.12 7.22
N LEU A 138 -1.49 5.00 7.44
CA LEU A 138 -1.50 5.92 8.58
C LEU A 138 -2.70 6.87 8.51
N ARG A 139 -2.96 7.45 7.33
CA ARG A 139 -4.14 8.31 7.14
C ARG A 139 -5.44 7.55 7.29
N LEU A 140 -5.49 6.28 6.90
CA LEU A 140 -6.64 5.42 7.11
C LEU A 140 -6.92 5.24 8.61
N ALA A 141 -5.90 4.97 9.43
CA ALA A 141 -6.04 4.89 10.89
C ALA A 141 -6.60 6.20 11.48
N LEU A 142 -6.04 7.34 11.05
CA LEU A 142 -6.52 8.66 11.47
C LEU A 142 -7.96 8.94 11.00
N ALA A 143 -8.31 8.51 9.78
CA ALA A 143 -9.67 8.65 9.23
C ALA A 143 -10.69 7.78 9.98
N ARG A 144 -10.27 6.59 10.41
CA ARG A 144 -11.01 5.66 11.28
C ARG A 144 -10.97 6.09 12.75
N ARG A 145 -10.24 7.16 13.08
CA ARG A 145 -10.02 7.71 14.45
C ARG A 145 -9.51 6.64 15.41
N GLU A 146 -8.69 5.75 14.89
CA GLU A 146 -7.98 4.80 15.72
C GLU A 146 -6.83 5.50 16.41
N ARG A 147 -6.47 4.99 17.58
CA ARG A 147 -5.43 5.61 18.41
C ARG A 147 -4.05 5.20 17.95
N GLU A 148 -3.91 4.12 17.20
CA GLU A 148 -2.64 3.56 16.78
C GLU A 148 -2.67 3.19 15.30
N HIS A 149 -1.50 3.20 14.66
CA HIS A 149 -1.31 2.68 13.31
C HIS A 149 -0.85 1.23 13.39
N ARG A 150 -1.72 0.35 12.90
CA ARG A 150 -1.59 -1.12 12.98
C ARG A 150 -1.55 -1.77 11.60
N GLN A 151 -1.20 -3.05 11.56
CA GLN A 151 -0.99 -3.80 10.32
C GLN A 151 -2.25 -3.98 9.45
N GLU A 152 -3.43 -4.05 10.04
CA GLU A 152 -4.70 -4.10 9.31
C GLU A 152 -4.93 -2.85 8.46
N HIS A 153 -4.46 -1.68 8.91
CA HIS A 153 -4.51 -0.46 8.12
C HIS A 153 -3.60 -0.55 6.91
N LEU A 154 -2.43 -1.17 7.07
CA LEU A 154 -1.47 -1.38 6.00
C LEU A 154 -2.04 -2.35 4.96
N ALA A 155 -2.59 -3.48 5.41
CA ALA A 155 -3.24 -4.46 4.56
C ALA A 155 -4.40 -3.86 3.77
N LEU A 156 -5.32 -3.13 4.44
CA LEU A 156 -6.44 -2.45 3.79
C LEU A 156 -5.98 -1.40 2.76
N ALA A 157 -4.93 -0.64 3.06
CA ALA A 157 -4.40 0.36 2.13
C ALA A 157 -3.74 -0.29 0.90
N LEU A 158 -2.93 -1.33 1.10
CA LEU A 158 -2.29 -2.08 0.02
C LEU A 158 -3.33 -2.69 -0.93
N LEU A 159 -4.27 -3.47 -0.39
CA LEU A 159 -5.29 -4.15 -1.17
C LEU A 159 -6.22 -3.18 -1.91
N ALA A 160 -6.56 -2.04 -1.31
CA ALA A 160 -7.48 -1.09 -1.91
C ALA A 160 -6.83 -0.10 -2.89
N LEU A 161 -5.54 0.19 -2.74
CA LEU A 161 -4.90 1.27 -3.50
C LEU A 161 -3.84 0.79 -4.48
N ASP A 162 -3.12 -0.27 -4.18
CA ASP A 162 -1.88 -0.57 -4.88
C ASP A 162 -2.08 -1.45 -6.11
N PRO A 163 -1.75 -0.97 -7.33
CA PRO A 163 -1.89 -1.77 -8.55
C PRO A 163 -0.90 -2.93 -8.63
N GLY A 164 0.28 -2.80 -8.00
CA GLY A 164 1.25 -3.90 -7.94
C GLY A 164 0.74 -5.05 -7.07
N VAL A 165 0.10 -4.73 -5.94
CA VAL A 165 -0.61 -5.72 -5.11
C VAL A 165 -1.77 -6.33 -5.87
N ALA A 166 -2.55 -5.54 -6.62
CA ALA A 166 -3.65 -6.06 -7.42
C ALA A 166 -3.17 -7.01 -8.53
N TRP A 167 -2.07 -6.66 -9.19
CA TRP A 167 -1.39 -7.51 -10.15
C TRP A 167 -0.88 -8.81 -9.52
N ALA A 168 -0.23 -8.72 -8.35
CA ALA A 168 0.28 -9.89 -7.62
C ALA A 168 -0.83 -10.86 -7.17
N LEU A 169 -2.06 -10.34 -7.03
CA LEU A 169 -3.24 -11.07 -6.56
C LEU A 169 -4.33 -11.16 -7.64
N ALA A 170 -3.95 -11.23 -8.93
CA ALA A 170 -4.89 -11.20 -10.05
C ALA A 170 -6.00 -12.27 -9.98
N ASP A 171 -5.72 -13.43 -9.38
CA ASP A 171 -6.66 -14.55 -9.24
C ASP A 171 -7.51 -14.48 -7.94
N VAL A 172 -7.36 -13.43 -7.14
CA VAL A 172 -8.04 -13.28 -5.83
C VAL A 172 -9.22 -12.32 -5.96
N ASP A 173 -10.36 -12.67 -5.34
CA ASP A 173 -11.49 -11.76 -5.18
C ASP A 173 -11.15 -10.66 -4.15
N LEU A 174 -10.46 -9.62 -4.63
CA LEU A 174 -10.05 -8.48 -3.82
C LEU A 174 -11.23 -7.79 -3.12
N PRO A 175 -12.39 -7.53 -3.75
CA PRO A 175 -13.56 -7.01 -3.06
C PRO A 175 -13.99 -7.86 -1.86
N ALA A 176 -14.06 -9.18 -2.01
CA ALA A 176 -14.43 -10.07 -0.91
C ALA A 176 -13.39 -10.06 0.21
N LEU A 177 -12.10 -10.12 -0.13
CA LEU A 177 -10.98 -10.06 0.81
C LEU A 177 -10.97 -8.74 1.60
N ILE A 178 -11.11 -7.59 0.91
CA ILE A 178 -11.19 -6.27 1.57
C ILE A 178 -12.40 -6.20 2.49
N GLY A 179 -13.55 -6.74 2.05
CA GLY A 179 -14.78 -6.78 2.84
C GLY A 179 -14.63 -7.58 4.13
N GLU A 180 -14.05 -8.78 4.07
CA GLU A 180 -13.80 -9.61 5.24
C GLU A 180 -12.78 -8.97 6.20
N LEU A 181 -11.71 -8.40 5.65
CA LEU A 181 -10.72 -7.68 6.45
C LEU A 181 -11.33 -6.46 7.16
N ALA A 182 -12.17 -5.69 6.47
CA ALA A 182 -12.86 -4.55 7.06
C ALA A 182 -13.88 -4.98 8.14
N ALA A 183 -14.54 -6.12 7.97
CA ALA A 183 -15.46 -6.67 8.95
C ALA A 183 -14.76 -7.21 10.20
N ALA A 184 -13.58 -7.83 10.03
CA ALA A 184 -12.76 -8.33 11.15
C ALA A 184 -12.17 -7.19 11.99
N PHE A 185 -11.94 -6.04 11.38
CA PHE A 185 -11.43 -4.84 12.03
C PHE A 185 -12.42 -3.68 11.81
N PRO A 186 -13.55 -3.62 12.54
CA PRO A 186 -14.50 -2.52 12.40
C PRO A 186 -13.95 -1.24 13.03
N PRO A 187 -14.26 -0.05 12.49
CA PRO A 187 -13.86 1.20 13.13
C PRO A 187 -14.54 1.36 14.50
N PRO A 188 -13.93 2.10 15.44
CA PRO A 188 -14.46 2.27 16.80
C PRO A 188 -15.89 2.82 16.80
N HIS A 189 -16.75 2.26 17.65
CA HIS A 189 -18.16 2.64 17.79
C HIS A 189 -18.31 4.13 18.13
N ARG A 190 -19.27 4.82 17.49
CA ARG A 190 -19.46 6.28 17.69
C ARG A 190 -20.90 6.68 17.89
N ASN A 191 -21.08 7.78 18.63
CA ASN A 191 -22.38 8.36 18.94
C ASN A 191 -23.19 8.64 17.65
N PRO A 192 -24.42 8.12 17.51
CA PRO A 192 -25.24 8.24 16.31
C PRO A 192 -25.59 9.69 15.91
N LEU A 193 -25.56 10.65 16.84
CA LEU A 193 -26.06 12.01 16.60
C LEU A 193 -25.22 12.83 15.60
N LEU A 194 -23.92 12.55 15.41
CA LEU A 194 -23.06 13.29 14.45
C LEU A 194 -22.96 12.59 13.07
N ARG A 195 -23.94 11.77 12.66
CA ARG A 195 -23.85 10.91 11.46
C ARG A 195 -23.67 11.69 10.15
N ALA A 196 -24.38 12.81 9.96
CA ALA A 196 -24.38 13.56 8.70
C ALA A 196 -23.05 14.29 8.43
N GLU A 197 -22.57 15.09 9.39
CA GLU A 197 -21.27 15.79 9.31
C GLU A 197 -20.13 14.79 9.02
N ARG A 198 -20.18 13.62 9.68
CA ARG A 198 -19.19 12.56 9.46
C ARG A 198 -19.26 11.96 8.07
N ARG A 199 -20.43 11.78 7.45
CA ARG A 199 -20.53 11.25 6.08
C ARG A 199 -19.80 12.17 5.09
N LEU A 200 -19.96 13.49 5.22
CA LEU A 200 -19.23 14.47 4.42
C LEU A 200 -17.72 14.41 4.69
N GLY A 201 -17.32 14.40 5.97
CA GLY A 201 -15.91 14.27 6.35
C GLY A 201 -15.28 12.96 5.90
N ARG A 202 -16.02 11.83 5.90
CA ARG A 202 -15.55 10.51 5.41
C ARG A 202 -15.26 10.57 3.93
N ARG A 203 -16.18 11.13 3.12
CA ARG A 203 -15.99 11.28 1.66
C ARG A 203 -14.75 12.12 1.34
N SER A 204 -14.57 13.23 2.06
CA SER A 204 -13.39 14.09 1.92
C SER A 204 -12.09 13.35 2.27
N ARG A 205 -12.04 12.66 3.42
CA ARG A 205 -10.86 11.90 3.86
C ARG A 205 -10.49 10.76 2.90
N HIS A 206 -11.47 9.98 2.43
CA HIS A 206 -11.21 8.92 1.45
C HIS A 206 -10.61 9.51 0.15
N ARG A 207 -11.20 10.61 -0.38
CA ARG A 207 -10.71 11.25 -1.60
C ARG A 207 -9.30 11.82 -1.41
N ASP A 208 -8.98 12.39 -0.25
CA ASP A 208 -7.63 12.89 0.05
C ASP A 208 -6.60 11.74 0.10
N ILE A 209 -6.94 10.61 0.72
CA ILE A 209 -6.07 9.43 0.76
C ILE A 209 -5.77 8.93 -0.66
N VAL A 210 -6.82 8.71 -1.47
CA VAL A 210 -6.68 8.24 -2.86
C VAL A 210 -5.88 9.24 -3.69
N ARG A 211 -6.23 10.53 -3.62
CA ARG A 211 -5.53 11.59 -4.35
C ARG A 211 -4.04 11.64 -4.01
N ARG A 212 -3.69 11.52 -2.72
CA ARG A 212 -2.28 11.56 -2.29
C ARG A 212 -1.51 10.31 -2.73
N TYR A 213 -2.13 9.14 -2.63
CA TYR A 213 -1.52 7.91 -3.15
C TYR A 213 -1.21 8.06 -4.64
N GLN A 214 -2.23 8.40 -5.44
CA GLN A 214 -2.09 8.62 -6.89
C GLN A 214 -1.07 9.70 -7.23
N HIS A 215 -1.01 10.78 -6.42
CA HIS A 215 -0.05 11.84 -6.61
C HIS A 215 1.39 11.39 -6.30
N THR A 216 1.61 10.59 -5.27
CA THR A 216 2.95 10.11 -4.90
C THR A 216 3.47 9.08 -5.90
N THR A 217 2.62 8.13 -6.32
CA THR A 217 3.03 7.01 -7.18
C THR A 217 2.89 7.31 -8.67
N GLY A 218 2.05 8.27 -9.05
CA GLY A 218 1.62 8.45 -10.43
C GLY A 218 0.66 7.36 -10.93
N ARG A 219 0.25 6.41 -10.07
CA ARG A 219 -0.58 5.27 -10.45
C ARG A 219 -2.04 5.47 -10.05
N THR A 220 -2.95 4.94 -10.86
CA THR A 220 -4.38 4.93 -10.54
C THR A 220 -4.68 3.88 -9.47
N ALA A 221 -5.27 4.29 -8.34
CA ALA A 221 -5.66 3.37 -7.28
C ALA A 221 -6.65 2.28 -7.76
N THR A 222 -6.41 1.03 -7.38
CA THR A 222 -7.15 -0.14 -7.87
C THR A 222 -8.62 -0.15 -7.46
N ALA A 223 -8.89 0.00 -6.17
CA ALA A 223 -10.23 -0.07 -5.58
C ALA A 223 -10.46 1.10 -4.62
N GLY A 224 -10.10 2.32 -5.04
CA GLY A 224 -10.14 3.52 -4.19
C GLY A 224 -11.52 3.75 -3.53
N ALA A 225 -12.62 3.43 -4.22
CA ALA A 225 -13.97 3.54 -3.67
C ALA A 225 -14.22 2.63 -2.45
N ALA A 226 -13.55 1.48 -2.38
CA ALA A 226 -13.68 0.55 -1.25
C ALA A 226 -13.22 1.19 0.07
N LEU A 227 -12.24 2.11 0.04
CA LEU A 227 -11.81 2.84 1.24
C LEU A 227 -12.93 3.68 1.87
N ALA A 228 -13.91 4.14 1.11
CA ALA A 228 -15.05 4.85 1.69
C ALA A 228 -15.86 3.94 2.63
N ALA A 229 -16.04 2.67 2.26
CA ALA A 229 -16.67 1.65 3.10
C ALA A 229 -15.78 1.28 4.29
N VAL A 230 -14.48 1.05 4.05
CA VAL A 230 -13.50 0.71 5.10
C VAL A 230 -13.37 1.79 6.18
N ILE A 231 -13.41 3.08 5.79
CA ILE A 231 -13.46 4.17 6.76
C ILE A 231 -14.78 4.13 7.53
N GLY A 232 -15.87 3.89 6.79
CA GLY A 232 -17.27 3.82 7.20
C GLY A 232 -17.53 2.91 8.40
N GLY A 233 -17.12 1.65 8.25
CA GLY A 233 -17.88 0.54 8.80
C GLY A 233 -19.08 0.28 7.91
#